data_AF-A0A8B9LRF4-F1
#
_entry.id   AF-A0A8B9LRF4-F1
#
_cell.length_a   1.000
_cell.length_b   1.000
_cell.length_c   1.000
_cell.angle_alpha   90.00
_cell.angle_beta   90.00
_cell.angle_gamma   90.00
#
_symmetry.space_group_name_H-M   'P 1'
#
loop_
_entity.id
_entity.type
_entity.pdbx_description
1 polymer ?
#
loop_
_entity_poly.entity_id
_entity_poly.type
_entity_poly.pdbx_seq_one_letter_code
_entity_poly.pdbx_strand_id
1 'polypeptide(L)'
;MADGHSHGGGSSVPVLLSLSVFSRPTTVPAGSGYEVLIQKFLSIYGPQVDVHRKFLMQVFSEEWGQYIDLPKSFTISEKCRLRLVPLQTDITTLGNISPATAAFFCCDMQERFRPAIKYFGDIISVGQRLLQGARILGIPVIVSEQYPKGLGSTVQEMDLTGAKMVFPKTKFSMVLPEVEATLAEMPGVRSIVLFGVETHVCIQQTALDLIGRGYEVHIVADATSSRSMMDRMFALERLARTGILITTSESVLLQLVADKEHPKFKEIQNIIKASAPESGLLSKIPELKKRLILIPTISKL
;
A
#
# COMPACT_ATOMS: atom_id res chain seq x y z
N MET A 1 -43.75 23.64 47.50
CA MET A 1 -42.68 24.61 47.76
C MET A 1 -41.35 23.93 47.46
N ALA A 2 -40.51 24.59 46.66
CA ALA A 2 -39.04 24.68 46.71
C ALA A 2 -38.23 23.48 47.24
N ASP A 3 -37.02 23.14 46.78
CA ASP A 3 -36.07 23.64 45.79
C ASP A 3 -34.84 22.69 45.86
N GLY A 4 -33.94 22.79 44.88
CA GLY A 4 -32.49 22.52 45.03
C GLY A 4 -32.02 21.10 44.65
N HIS A 5 -31.24 20.90 43.56
CA HIS A 5 -29.77 21.13 43.42
C HIS A 5 -28.98 20.46 44.57
N SER A 6 -27.97 19.60 44.39
CA SER A 6 -26.96 19.54 43.32
C SER A 6 -26.05 18.28 43.41
N HIS A 7 -25.47 17.94 42.26
CA HIS A 7 -24.16 17.34 41.95
C HIS A 7 -23.67 15.99 42.52
N GLY A 8 -23.26 15.12 41.59
CA GLY A 8 -22.23 14.10 41.78
C GLY A 8 -21.76 13.57 40.41
N GLY A 9 -20.52 13.89 40.04
CA GLY A 9 -19.94 13.55 38.74
C GLY A 9 -19.79 12.05 38.52
N GLY A 10 -20.21 11.59 37.34
CA GLY A 10 -19.79 10.33 36.76
C GLY A 10 -19.00 10.64 35.50
N SER A 11 -17.68 10.43 35.56
CA SER A 11 -16.76 10.53 34.44
C SER A 11 -17.25 9.68 33.25
N SER A 12 -17.66 10.31 32.16
CA SER A 12 -17.87 9.58 30.91
C SER A 12 -16.53 9.32 30.25
N VAL A 13 -16.22 8.04 30.03
CA VAL A 13 -15.04 7.61 29.27
C VAL A 13 -15.55 7.11 27.91
N PRO A 14 -15.11 7.69 26.78
CA PRO A 14 -15.40 7.12 25.48
C PRO A 14 -14.63 5.80 25.34
N VAL A 15 -15.35 4.72 25.05
CA VAL A 15 -14.75 3.40 24.82
C VAL A 15 -14.80 3.07 23.33
N LEU A 16 -13.62 2.77 22.79
CA LEU A 16 -13.39 2.22 21.45
C LEU A 16 -13.19 0.71 21.59
N LEU A 17 -13.86 -0.12 20.79
CA LEU A 17 -13.60 -1.56 20.80
C LEU A 17 -13.37 -2.16 19.41
N SER A 18 -12.24 -2.86 19.33
CA SER A 18 -11.70 -3.66 18.25
C SER A 18 -11.54 -5.10 18.76
N LEU A 19 -11.88 -6.10 17.94
CA LEU A 19 -11.58 -7.50 18.23
C LEU A 19 -10.71 -8.06 17.10
N SER A 20 -9.48 -8.41 17.45
CA SER A 20 -8.60 -9.24 16.65
C SER A 20 -8.24 -10.47 17.47
N VAL A 21 -8.59 -11.67 16.99
CA VAL A 21 -7.69 -12.75 16.54
C VAL A 21 -8.55 -14.00 16.27
N PHE A 22 -8.27 -14.65 15.14
CA PHE A 22 -8.80 -15.93 14.67
C PHE A 22 -9.12 -16.96 15.77
N SER A 23 -10.37 -17.43 15.86
CA SER A 23 -10.68 -18.71 16.48
C SER A 23 -11.90 -19.35 15.83
N ARG A 24 -11.81 -20.66 15.59
CA ARG A 24 -12.78 -21.46 14.85
C ARG A 24 -14.10 -21.58 15.63
N PRO A 25 -15.25 -21.84 14.97
CA PRO A 25 -16.54 -22.08 15.64
C PRO A 25 -16.50 -23.14 16.76
N THR A 26 -15.53 -24.05 16.72
CA THR A 26 -15.33 -25.15 17.67
C THR A 26 -14.70 -24.73 19.01
N THR A 27 -14.27 -23.48 19.19
CA THR A 27 -13.61 -23.02 20.42
C THR A 27 -14.54 -22.29 21.40
N VAL A 28 -15.86 -22.28 21.16
CA VAL A 28 -16.85 -21.60 22.01
C VAL A 28 -17.70 -22.64 22.77
N PRO A 29 -17.85 -22.55 24.10
CA PRO A 29 -18.63 -23.52 24.88
C PRO A 29 -20.13 -23.49 24.51
N ALA A 30 -20.73 -24.67 24.34
CA ALA A 30 -22.15 -24.81 24.07
C ALA A 30 -23.00 -24.38 25.29
N GLY A 31 -23.98 -23.50 25.07
CA GLY A 31 -24.97 -23.11 26.08
C GLY A 31 -24.70 -21.77 26.78
N SER A 32 -23.93 -20.86 26.19
CA SER A 32 -23.69 -19.53 26.78
C SER A 32 -24.64 -18.43 26.30
N GLY A 33 -25.72 -18.79 25.59
CA GLY A 33 -26.87 -17.92 25.32
C GLY A 33 -26.70 -16.96 24.14
N TYR A 34 -25.48 -16.79 23.63
CA TYR A 34 -25.18 -16.06 22.41
C TYR A 34 -25.73 -16.75 21.16
N GLU A 35 -25.98 -18.07 21.21
CA GLU A 35 -26.52 -18.86 20.11
C GLU A 35 -27.93 -18.40 19.71
N VAL A 36 -28.77 -17.97 20.67
CA VAL A 36 -30.12 -17.46 20.39
C VAL A 36 -30.07 -16.09 19.70
N LEU A 37 -29.12 -15.24 20.07
CA LEU A 37 -28.90 -13.93 19.44
C LEU A 37 -28.38 -14.10 18.00
N ILE A 38 -27.46 -15.03 17.78
CA ILE A 38 -26.98 -15.39 16.44
C ILE A 38 -28.12 -15.99 15.60
N GLN A 39 -28.92 -16.90 16.16
CA GLN A 39 -30.05 -17.50 15.45
C GLN A 39 -31.13 -16.48 15.09
N LYS A 40 -31.45 -15.52 15.97
CA LYS A 40 -32.40 -14.42 15.69
C LYS A 40 -31.85 -13.46 14.63
N PHE A 41 -30.55 -13.14 14.68
CA PHE A 41 -29.88 -12.34 13.66
C PHE A 41 -29.92 -13.03 12.29
N LEU A 42 -29.56 -14.31 12.24
CA LEU A 42 -29.61 -15.12 11.02
C LEU A 42 -31.04 -15.38 10.53
N SER A 43 -32.06 -15.43 11.40
CA SER A 43 -33.45 -15.59 10.93
C SER A 43 -33.98 -14.32 10.25
N ILE A 44 -33.46 -13.14 10.62
CA ILE A 44 -33.90 -11.84 10.08
C ILE A 44 -33.04 -11.43 8.87
N TYR A 45 -31.73 -11.66 8.95
CA TYR A 45 -30.76 -11.19 7.97
C TYR A 45 -30.06 -12.31 7.21
N GLY A 46 -30.25 -13.58 7.56
CA GLY A 46 -29.59 -14.74 6.97
C GLY A 46 -29.72 -14.86 5.44
N PRO A 47 -30.88 -14.56 4.82
CA PRO A 47 -30.98 -14.52 3.36
C PRO A 47 -30.12 -13.44 2.69
N GLN A 48 -29.61 -12.47 3.47
CA GLN A 48 -28.74 -11.37 3.05
C GLN A 48 -27.27 -11.61 3.43
N VAL A 49 -26.99 -12.71 4.15
CA VAL A 49 -25.66 -13.17 4.53
C VAL A 49 -25.18 -14.19 3.50
N ASP A 50 -24.28 -13.77 2.60
CA ASP A 50 -23.60 -14.68 1.67
C ASP A 50 -22.19 -15.05 2.21
N VAL A 51 -21.66 -16.21 1.79
CA VAL A 51 -20.37 -16.79 2.25
C VAL A 51 -19.14 -15.89 2.07
N HIS A 52 -19.25 -14.80 1.31
CA HIS A 52 -18.20 -13.81 1.08
C HIS A 52 -18.29 -12.58 2.02
N ARG A 53 -19.33 -12.49 2.86
CA ARG A 53 -19.55 -11.36 3.77
C ARG A 53 -19.27 -11.76 5.21
N LYS A 54 -18.35 -11.04 5.86
CA LYS A 54 -18.11 -11.16 7.30
C LYS A 54 -18.97 -10.15 8.05
N PHE A 55 -19.75 -10.63 9.01
CA PHE A 55 -20.57 -9.81 9.88
C PHE A 55 -19.97 -9.77 11.29
N LEU A 56 -19.97 -8.59 11.89
CA LEU A 56 -19.61 -8.40 13.29
C LEU A 56 -20.87 -7.94 14.04
N MET A 57 -21.30 -8.73 15.01
CA MET A 57 -22.44 -8.43 15.87
C MET A 57 -21.92 -8.19 17.28
N GLN A 58 -22.15 -6.98 17.81
CA GLN A 58 -21.79 -6.61 19.17
C GLN A 58 -23.06 -6.44 20.01
N VAL A 59 -23.11 -7.14 21.14
CA VAL A 59 -24.18 -7.07 22.12
C VAL A 59 -23.52 -6.95 23.49
N PHE A 60 -24.00 -6.06 24.37
CA PHE A 60 -23.62 -6.12 25.78
C PHE A 60 -24.69 -5.58 26.75
N SER A 61 -24.70 -6.18 27.95
CA SER A 61 -25.57 -5.91 29.10
C SER A 61 -24.75 -6.05 30.38
N GLU A 62 -24.99 -5.20 31.39
CA GLU A 62 -24.13 -5.09 32.57
C GLU A 62 -24.31 -6.18 33.64
N GLU A 63 -25.32 -7.04 33.56
CA GLU A 63 -25.56 -8.12 34.53
C GLU A 63 -25.65 -9.49 33.85
N TRP A 64 -24.57 -9.95 33.20
CA TRP A 64 -24.54 -11.30 32.63
C TRP A 64 -23.59 -12.20 33.40
N GLY A 65 -23.88 -12.28 34.70
CA GLY A 65 -23.62 -13.46 35.52
C GLY A 65 -24.97 -14.13 35.82
N GLN A 66 -25.35 -15.10 34.97
CA GLN A 66 -26.49 -16.03 35.07
C GLN A 66 -27.79 -15.69 34.29
N TYR A 67 -28.02 -16.48 33.24
CA TYR A 67 -29.30 -16.89 32.63
C TYR A 67 -30.25 -15.88 31.96
N ILE A 68 -30.89 -16.41 30.92
CA ILE A 68 -31.91 -15.81 30.05
C ILE A 68 -33.26 -15.80 30.80
N ASP A 69 -33.80 -14.61 31.06
CA ASP A 69 -35.25 -14.28 31.01
C ASP A 69 -35.43 -12.78 31.36
N LEU A 70 -36.01 -11.98 30.46
CA LEU A 70 -36.30 -10.58 30.75
C LEU A 70 -37.51 -10.47 31.73
N PRO A 71 -37.40 -9.74 32.85
CA PRO A 71 -38.53 -9.55 33.78
C PRO A 71 -39.69 -8.79 33.14
N LYS A 72 -40.93 -9.09 33.56
CA LYS A 72 -42.11 -8.27 33.24
C LYS A 72 -41.96 -6.88 33.89
N SER A 73 -41.48 -5.90 33.11
CA SER A 73 -41.56 -4.42 33.30
C SER A 73 -40.39 -3.65 32.67
N PHE A 74 -39.42 -4.32 32.03
CA PHE A 74 -38.40 -3.63 31.22
C PHE A 74 -38.98 -3.06 29.92
N THR A 75 -38.63 -1.80 29.58
CA THR A 75 -39.08 -1.11 28.36
C THR A 75 -37.86 -0.62 27.56
N ILE A 76 -37.79 -0.95 26.27
CA ILE A 76 -36.76 -0.45 25.34
C ILE A 76 -37.09 1.02 25.01
N SER A 77 -36.18 1.95 25.34
CA SER A 77 -36.42 3.40 25.17
C SER A 77 -36.05 3.95 23.79
N GLU A 78 -35.05 3.40 23.08
CA GLU A 78 -34.76 3.78 21.70
C GLU A 78 -34.31 2.60 20.84
N LYS A 79 -34.79 2.58 19.58
CA LYS A 79 -34.26 1.73 18.52
C LYS A 79 -33.18 2.51 17.78
N CYS A 80 -31.92 2.14 17.98
CA CYS A 80 -30.83 2.72 17.20
C CYS A 80 -31.03 2.41 15.71
N ARG A 81 -30.97 3.43 14.85
CA ARG A 81 -30.90 3.22 13.39
C ARG A 81 -29.54 2.63 13.05
N LEU A 82 -29.54 1.40 12.58
CA LEU A 82 -28.40 0.82 11.88
C LEU A 82 -28.06 1.70 10.67
N ARG A 83 -26.94 2.40 10.75
CA ARG A 83 -26.34 3.04 9.59
C ARG A 83 -25.39 2.01 8.96
N LEU A 84 -25.78 1.50 7.80
CA LEU A 84 -24.85 0.75 6.95
C LEU A 84 -23.75 1.72 6.53
N VAL A 85 -22.56 1.54 7.10
CA VAL A 85 -21.36 2.23 6.65
C VAL A 85 -20.68 1.25 5.69
N PRO A 86 -20.44 1.63 4.41
CA PRO A 86 -19.62 0.80 3.54
C PRO A 86 -18.28 0.59 4.21
N LEU A 87 -17.86 -0.67 4.38
CA LEU A 87 -16.48 -0.96 4.71
C LEU A 87 -15.64 -0.61 3.48
N GLN A 88 -15.06 0.59 3.47
CA GLN A 88 -13.89 0.90 2.66
C GLN A 88 -12.70 0.16 3.29
N THR A 89 -12.67 -1.16 3.18
CA THR A 89 -11.44 -1.92 3.41
C THR A 89 -10.82 -2.15 2.06
N ASP A 90 -9.62 -1.59 1.87
CA ASP A 90 -8.80 -1.89 0.73
C ASP A 90 -8.55 -3.39 0.65
N ILE A 91 -8.87 -3.94 -0.51
CA ILE A 91 -8.50 -5.29 -0.94
C ILE A 91 -7.04 -5.49 -0.55
N THR A 92 -6.66 -6.63 0.02
CA THR A 92 -5.24 -6.96 0.16
C THR A 92 -4.68 -7.06 -1.24
N THR A 93 -3.92 -6.05 -1.64
CA THR A 93 -3.53 -5.89 -3.02
C THR A 93 -2.38 -6.85 -3.33
N LEU A 94 -2.60 -7.80 -4.23
CA LEU A 94 -1.57 -8.76 -4.67
C LEU A 94 -0.47 -8.10 -5.52
N GLY A 95 -0.53 -6.78 -5.69
CA GLY A 95 0.36 -6.03 -6.57
C GLY A 95 0.02 -6.20 -8.04
N ASN A 96 -1.25 -6.42 -8.40
CA ASN A 96 -1.66 -6.50 -9.79
C ASN A 96 -1.73 -5.11 -10.39
N ILE A 97 -0.72 -4.74 -11.18
CA ILE A 97 -0.66 -3.45 -11.87
C ILE A 97 -1.20 -3.55 -13.30
N SER A 98 -1.84 -2.48 -13.77
CA SER A 98 -2.26 -2.33 -15.17
C SER A 98 -1.95 -0.91 -15.67
N PRO A 99 -1.72 -0.72 -16.98
CA PRO A 99 -1.47 0.61 -17.53
C PRO A 99 -2.57 1.63 -17.22
N ALA A 100 -3.84 1.19 -17.23
CA ALA A 100 -5.00 2.05 -17.02
C ALA A 100 -5.17 2.56 -15.58
N THR A 101 -4.54 1.90 -14.61
CA THR A 101 -4.67 2.21 -13.18
C THR A 101 -3.35 2.58 -12.52
N ALA A 102 -2.30 2.79 -13.31
CA ALA A 102 -0.97 3.10 -12.82
C ALA A 102 -0.61 4.57 -13.04
N ALA A 103 0.25 5.11 -12.18
CA ALA A 103 1.02 6.32 -12.43
C ALA A 103 2.48 6.11 -12.02
N PHE A 104 3.42 6.74 -12.72
CA PHE A 104 4.84 6.64 -12.44
C PHE A 104 5.32 7.90 -11.73
N PHE A 105 6.04 7.74 -10.62
CA PHE A 105 6.60 8.82 -9.83
C PHE A 105 8.13 8.76 -9.92
N CYS A 106 8.73 9.80 -10.50
CA CYS A 106 10.17 10.00 -10.59
C CYS A 106 10.62 11.03 -9.54
N CYS A 107 11.30 10.56 -8.51
CA CYS A 107 11.66 11.35 -7.34
C CYS A 107 13.09 11.88 -7.44
N ASP A 108 13.25 13.19 -7.63
CA ASP A 108 14.46 13.96 -7.34
C ASP A 108 15.76 13.47 -8.02
N MET A 109 15.65 12.96 -9.26
CA MET A 109 16.79 12.44 -10.05
C MET A 109 17.66 13.59 -10.61
N GLN A 110 18.29 14.35 -9.74
CA GLN A 110 18.91 15.65 -10.07
C GLN A 110 20.44 15.61 -10.23
N GLU A 111 20.96 16.54 -11.02
CA GLU A 111 22.37 16.64 -11.41
C GLU A 111 23.36 16.64 -10.23
N ARG A 112 23.08 17.37 -9.14
CA ARG A 112 24.03 17.46 -8.02
C ARG A 112 24.07 16.23 -7.12
N PHE A 113 23.23 15.23 -7.36
CA PHE A 113 23.32 13.93 -6.68
C PHE A 113 24.38 12.99 -7.26
N ARG A 114 24.86 13.24 -8.50
CA ARG A 114 25.87 12.41 -9.19
C ARG A 114 27.06 11.96 -8.33
N PRO A 115 27.76 12.84 -7.58
CA PRO A 115 28.94 12.42 -6.82
C PRO A 115 28.59 11.68 -5.53
N ALA A 116 27.34 11.79 -5.05
CA ALA A 116 26.97 11.38 -3.71
C ALA A 116 26.20 10.05 -3.67
N ILE A 117 25.34 9.80 -4.67
CA ILE A 117 24.48 8.60 -4.72
C ILE A 117 25.25 7.39 -5.25
N LYS A 118 25.15 6.26 -4.55
CA LYS A 118 25.73 5.00 -5.01
C LYS A 118 24.99 4.51 -6.26
N TYR A 119 25.74 4.12 -7.28
CA TYR A 119 25.20 3.59 -8.54
C TYR A 119 24.28 4.58 -9.27
N PHE A 120 24.54 5.89 -9.16
CA PHE A 120 23.66 6.91 -9.72
C PHE A 120 23.51 6.78 -11.25
N GLY A 121 24.61 6.56 -11.97
CA GLY A 121 24.57 6.31 -13.42
C GLY A 121 23.71 5.08 -13.79
N ASP A 122 23.82 4.01 -13.01
CA ASP A 122 23.06 2.78 -13.22
C ASP A 122 21.56 3.02 -13.01
N ILE A 123 21.16 3.65 -11.90
CA ILE A 123 19.74 3.94 -11.64
C ILE A 123 19.17 5.02 -12.56
N ILE A 124 19.99 5.92 -13.12
CA ILE A 124 19.57 6.83 -14.21
C ILE A 124 19.21 6.01 -15.45
N SER A 125 20.06 5.07 -15.85
CA SER A 125 19.80 4.20 -17.01
C SER A 125 18.51 3.40 -16.83
N VAL A 126 18.24 2.90 -15.61
CA VAL A 126 17.01 2.18 -15.31
C VAL A 126 15.81 3.14 -15.22
N GLY A 127 15.97 4.32 -14.62
CA GLY A 127 14.94 5.36 -14.58
C GLY A 127 14.50 5.79 -15.97
N GLN A 128 15.43 5.99 -16.90
CA GLN A 128 15.12 6.31 -18.29
C GLN A 128 14.37 5.17 -18.99
N ARG A 129 14.70 3.91 -18.70
CA ARG A 129 13.95 2.73 -19.17
C ARG A 129 12.49 2.75 -18.67
N LEU A 130 12.27 3.10 -17.40
CA LEU A 130 10.92 3.24 -16.83
C LEU A 130 10.13 4.36 -17.51
N LEU A 131 10.76 5.51 -17.77
CA LEU A 131 10.14 6.62 -18.50
C LEU A 131 9.74 6.24 -19.92
N GLN A 132 10.61 5.52 -20.64
CA GLN A 132 10.30 4.99 -21.97
C GLN A 132 9.12 4.01 -21.92
N GLY A 133 9.12 3.09 -20.95
CA GLY A 133 8.03 2.14 -20.75
C GLY A 133 6.69 2.82 -20.45
N ALA A 134 6.69 3.82 -19.57
CA ALA A 134 5.51 4.61 -19.25
C ALA A 134 4.97 5.31 -20.51
N ARG A 135 5.84 5.90 -21.33
CA ARG A 135 5.45 6.54 -22.60
C ARG A 135 4.85 5.57 -23.59
N ILE A 136 5.47 4.40 -23.80
CA ILE A 136 4.98 3.34 -24.72
C ILE A 136 3.57 2.89 -24.33
N LEU A 137 3.31 2.82 -23.02
CA LEU A 137 2.05 2.33 -22.45
C LEU A 137 1.02 3.43 -22.16
N GLY A 138 1.36 4.71 -22.42
CA GLY A 138 0.48 5.85 -22.14
C GLY A 138 0.22 6.09 -20.65
N ILE A 139 1.15 5.70 -19.78
CA ILE A 139 1.02 5.82 -18.32
C ILE A 139 1.51 7.22 -17.89
N PRO A 140 0.73 7.96 -17.07
CA PRO A 140 1.11 9.30 -16.62
C PRO A 140 2.35 9.27 -15.71
N VAL A 141 3.25 10.24 -15.91
CA VAL A 141 4.47 10.42 -15.12
C VAL A 141 4.43 11.74 -14.35
N ILE A 142 4.70 11.70 -13.04
CA ILE A 142 4.90 12.86 -12.18
C ILE A 142 6.36 12.89 -11.72
N VAL A 143 7.03 14.03 -11.88
CA VAL A 143 8.45 14.22 -11.58
C VAL A 143 8.62 15.32 -10.55
N SER A 144 9.41 15.08 -9.50
CA SER A 144 9.77 16.11 -8.53
C SER A 144 11.23 16.51 -8.62
N GLU A 145 11.52 17.76 -8.25
CA GLU A 145 12.87 18.27 -8.03
C GLU A 145 12.97 18.86 -6.61
N GLN A 146 13.79 18.27 -5.76
CA GLN A 146 14.09 18.81 -4.44
C GLN A 146 14.99 20.02 -4.57
N TYR A 147 14.54 21.20 -4.10
CA TYR A 147 15.31 22.45 -4.07
C TYR A 147 16.24 22.65 -5.29
N PRO A 148 15.70 22.76 -6.52
CA PRO A 148 16.50 22.73 -7.75
C PRO A 148 17.53 23.87 -7.84
N LYS A 149 17.29 25.00 -7.17
CA LYS A 149 18.29 26.08 -7.04
C LYS A 149 19.61 25.59 -6.42
N GLY A 150 19.54 24.65 -5.47
CA GLY A 150 20.70 24.11 -4.78
C GLY A 150 21.10 22.69 -5.19
N LEU A 151 20.22 21.91 -5.82
CA LEU A 151 20.48 20.53 -6.24
C LEU A 151 20.51 20.33 -7.77
N GLY A 152 20.27 21.38 -8.55
CA GLY A 152 20.18 21.32 -10.00
C GLY A 152 18.84 20.77 -10.48
N SER A 153 18.64 20.76 -11.79
CA SER A 153 17.48 20.11 -12.42
C SER A 153 17.65 18.59 -12.49
N THR A 154 16.59 17.90 -12.87
CA THR A 154 16.59 16.50 -13.27
C THR A 154 17.65 16.25 -14.33
N VAL A 155 18.33 15.11 -14.26
CA VAL A 155 19.43 14.76 -15.17
C VAL A 155 18.99 14.73 -16.63
N GLN A 156 19.87 15.19 -17.53
CA GLN A 156 19.54 15.33 -18.96
C GLN A 156 19.33 13.98 -19.68
N GLU A 157 19.88 12.90 -19.16
CA GLU A 157 19.69 11.54 -19.68
C GLU A 157 18.25 11.03 -19.52
N MET A 158 17.47 11.67 -18.64
CA MET A 158 16.07 11.34 -18.41
C MET A 158 15.18 12.23 -19.27
N ASP A 159 14.56 11.63 -20.28
CA ASP A 159 13.67 12.32 -21.20
C ASP A 159 12.29 12.50 -20.58
N LEU A 160 12.04 13.70 -20.06
CA LEU A 160 10.79 14.07 -19.40
C LEU A 160 9.68 14.49 -20.39
N THR A 161 9.90 14.35 -21.69
CA THR A 161 8.88 14.67 -22.70
C THR A 161 7.61 13.86 -22.47
N GLY A 162 6.48 14.55 -22.33
CA GLY A 162 5.19 13.93 -22.04
C GLY A 162 4.92 13.63 -20.57
N ALA A 163 5.80 14.04 -19.64
CA ALA A 163 5.48 14.01 -18.22
C ALA A 163 4.22 14.86 -17.95
N LYS A 164 3.30 14.32 -17.14
CA LYS A 164 2.07 15.00 -16.73
C LYS A 164 2.39 16.21 -15.85
N MET A 165 3.45 16.12 -15.04
CA MET A 165 3.90 17.19 -14.15
C MET A 165 5.40 17.08 -13.87
N VAL A 166 6.09 18.22 -13.86
CA VAL A 166 7.44 18.39 -13.28
C VAL A 166 7.37 19.57 -12.31
N PHE A 167 7.69 19.37 -11.03
CA PHE A 167 7.50 20.41 -10.02
C PHE A 167 8.66 20.50 -9.01
N PRO A 168 9.03 21.71 -8.56
CA PRO A 168 10.00 21.90 -7.49
C PRO A 168 9.35 21.69 -6.11
N LYS A 169 10.10 21.15 -5.14
CA LYS A 169 9.65 21.01 -3.76
C LYS A 169 10.77 21.24 -2.74
N THR A 170 10.38 21.51 -1.49
CA THR A 170 11.27 21.48 -0.32
C THR A 170 10.88 20.39 0.68
N LYS A 171 9.61 19.96 0.70
CA LYS A 171 9.16 18.78 1.45
C LYS A 171 9.82 17.53 0.87
N PHE A 172 10.24 16.60 1.72
CA PHE A 172 10.86 15.36 1.26
C PHE A 172 9.88 14.48 0.48
N SER A 173 8.66 14.29 0.99
CA SER A 173 7.59 13.60 0.26
C SER A 173 7.18 14.37 -1.01
N MET A 174 6.96 13.65 -2.12
CA MET A 174 6.36 14.19 -3.35
C MET A 174 4.89 14.57 -3.16
N VAL A 175 4.22 14.08 -2.11
CA VAL A 175 2.79 14.30 -1.90
C VAL A 175 2.57 15.72 -1.34
N LEU A 176 2.30 16.62 -2.28
CA LEU A 176 1.91 18.01 -2.10
C LEU A 176 0.49 18.25 -2.64
N PRO A 177 -0.18 19.36 -2.28
CA PRO A 177 -1.53 19.65 -2.78
C PRO A 177 -1.67 19.63 -4.31
N GLU A 178 -0.67 20.09 -5.05
CA GLU A 178 -0.64 20.06 -6.51
C GLU A 178 -0.55 18.63 -7.09
N VAL A 179 0.13 17.72 -6.38
CA VAL A 179 0.21 16.31 -6.75
C VAL A 179 -1.09 15.60 -6.44
N GLU A 180 -1.72 15.91 -5.30
CA GLU A 180 -3.05 15.40 -4.95
C GLU A 180 -4.11 15.87 -5.95
N ALA A 181 -4.07 17.15 -6.35
CA ALA A 181 -4.94 17.68 -7.40
C ALA A 181 -4.72 16.96 -8.74
N THR A 182 -3.46 16.71 -9.12
CA THR A 182 -3.14 15.99 -10.36
C THR A 182 -3.62 14.54 -10.33
N LEU A 183 -3.48 13.85 -9.20
CA LEU A 183 -4.01 12.50 -9.03
C LEU A 183 -5.54 12.47 -9.05
N ALA A 184 -6.21 13.50 -8.53
CA ALA A 184 -7.67 13.63 -8.57
C ALA A 184 -8.23 13.78 -10.00
N GLU A 185 -7.44 14.31 -10.95
CA GLU A 185 -7.78 14.31 -12.38
C GLU A 185 -7.72 12.91 -13.02
N MET A 186 -7.15 11.94 -12.31
CA MET A 186 -6.93 10.56 -12.78
C MET A 186 -7.54 9.56 -11.79
N PRO A 187 -8.87 9.60 -11.54
CA PRO A 187 -9.52 8.84 -10.47
C PRO A 187 -9.43 7.31 -10.60
N GLY A 188 -9.00 6.80 -11.76
CA GLY A 188 -8.72 5.38 -11.97
C GLY A 188 -7.35 4.92 -11.47
N VAL A 189 -6.44 5.84 -11.12
CA VAL A 189 -5.11 5.52 -10.60
C VAL A 189 -5.24 4.92 -9.21
N ARG A 190 -4.69 3.72 -9.05
CA ARG A 190 -4.67 2.96 -7.80
C ARG A 190 -3.26 2.54 -7.41
N SER A 191 -2.38 2.38 -8.41
CA SER A 191 -1.00 1.89 -8.23
C SER A 191 0.01 2.96 -8.62
N ILE A 192 1.00 3.19 -7.77
CA ILE A 192 2.10 4.14 -8.00
C ILE A 192 3.40 3.36 -8.15
N VAL A 193 4.04 3.47 -9.32
CA VAL A 193 5.39 2.96 -9.57
C VAL A 193 6.38 4.06 -9.20
N LEU A 194 7.07 3.90 -8.08
CA LEU A 194 7.93 4.91 -7.48
C LEU A 194 9.41 4.56 -7.65
N PHE A 195 10.18 5.50 -8.19
CA PHE A 195 11.62 5.39 -8.37
C PHE A 195 12.32 6.74 -8.19
N GLY A 196 13.66 6.73 -8.03
CA GLY A 196 14.46 7.93 -7.77
C GLY A 196 15.25 7.92 -6.45
N VAL A 197 15.54 9.10 -5.90
CA VAL A 197 16.44 9.26 -4.75
C VAL A 197 15.89 10.26 -3.71
N GLU A 198 16.29 10.22 -2.44
CA GLU A 198 17.01 9.13 -1.77
C GLU A 198 16.03 8.08 -1.22
N THR A 199 16.40 6.80 -1.30
CA THR A 199 15.56 5.67 -0.87
C THR A 199 15.01 5.84 0.55
N HIS A 200 15.85 6.26 1.49
CA HIS A 200 15.52 6.37 2.91
C HIS A 200 14.86 7.71 3.30
N VAL A 201 14.81 8.69 2.38
CA VAL A 201 14.28 10.04 2.64
C VAL A 201 13.05 10.31 1.77
N CYS A 202 13.24 10.82 0.56
CA CYS A 202 12.14 11.27 -0.30
C CYS A 202 11.30 10.08 -0.79
N ILE A 203 11.93 8.98 -1.21
CA ILE A 203 11.21 7.76 -1.63
C ILE A 203 10.42 7.18 -0.46
N GLN A 204 11.07 6.97 0.70
CA GLN A 204 10.41 6.40 1.88
C GLN A 204 9.22 7.25 2.35
N GLN A 205 9.39 8.58 2.49
CA GLN A 205 8.30 9.45 2.94
C GLN A 205 7.17 9.54 1.91
N THR A 206 7.50 9.57 0.62
CA THR A 206 6.50 9.55 -0.46
C THR A 206 5.69 8.26 -0.42
N ALA A 207 6.35 7.10 -0.31
CA ALA A 207 5.67 5.81 -0.29
C ALA A 207 4.74 5.66 0.93
N LEU A 208 5.17 6.11 2.11
CA LEU A 208 4.36 6.08 3.32
C LEU A 208 3.15 7.03 3.23
N ASP A 209 3.33 8.24 2.67
CA ASP A 209 2.24 9.20 2.46
C ASP A 209 1.20 8.67 1.46
N LEU A 210 1.64 7.98 0.40
CA LEU A 210 0.77 7.38 -0.63
C LEU A 210 -0.01 6.18 -0.08
N ILE A 211 0.63 5.27 0.65
CA ILE A 211 -0.09 4.16 1.31
C ILE A 211 -1.12 4.69 2.30
N GLY A 212 -0.77 5.72 3.09
CA GLY A 212 -1.72 6.36 4.02
C GLY A 212 -2.95 6.97 3.32
N ARG A 213 -2.92 7.11 1.99
CA ARG A 213 -4.01 7.61 1.14
C ARG A 213 -4.69 6.51 0.32
N GLY A 214 -4.37 5.23 0.58
CA GLY A 214 -5.00 4.08 -0.09
C GLY A 214 -4.40 3.72 -1.45
N TYR A 215 -3.24 4.26 -1.83
CA TYR A 215 -2.55 3.83 -3.05
C TYR A 215 -1.72 2.58 -2.81
N GLU A 216 -1.69 1.68 -3.79
CA GLU A 216 -0.68 0.63 -3.88
C GLU A 216 0.64 1.24 -4.34
N VAL A 217 1.76 0.92 -3.67
CA VAL A 217 3.06 1.46 -4.04
C VAL A 217 4.00 0.33 -4.45
N HIS A 218 4.60 0.49 -5.63
CA HIS A 218 5.62 -0.38 -6.18
C HIS A 218 6.94 0.39 -6.23
N ILE A 219 7.87 0.07 -5.33
CA ILE A 219 9.21 0.65 -5.34
C ILE A 219 10.09 -0.14 -6.30
N VAL A 220 10.66 0.55 -7.29
CA VAL A 220 11.58 -0.07 -8.25
C VAL A 220 13.00 -0.05 -7.68
N ALA A 221 13.43 -1.15 -7.07
CA ALA A 221 14.66 -1.22 -6.27
C ALA A 221 15.93 -0.94 -7.08
N ASP A 222 15.96 -1.38 -8.34
CA ASP A 222 17.06 -1.16 -9.30
C ASP A 222 17.03 0.24 -9.94
N ALA A 223 16.02 1.07 -9.63
CA ALA A 223 15.92 2.47 -10.01
C ALA A 223 15.86 3.43 -8.80
N THR A 224 16.19 2.94 -7.60
CA THR A 224 16.26 3.76 -6.38
C THR A 224 17.59 3.57 -5.68
N SER A 225 18.14 4.64 -5.11
CA SER A 225 19.38 4.54 -4.32
C SER A 225 19.50 5.63 -3.26
N SER A 226 20.56 5.53 -2.46
CA SER A 226 20.94 6.51 -1.43
C SER A 226 22.45 6.73 -1.45
N ARG A 227 22.92 7.70 -0.68
CA ARG A 227 24.37 7.94 -0.48
C ARG A 227 25.08 6.77 0.19
N SER A 228 24.38 6.08 1.07
CA SER A 228 24.84 4.90 1.81
C SER A 228 24.07 3.66 1.38
N MET A 229 24.77 2.55 1.17
CA MET A 229 24.11 1.26 0.96
C MET A 229 23.39 0.78 2.22
N MET A 230 23.85 1.16 3.41
CA MET A 230 23.15 0.81 4.66
C MET A 230 21.77 1.46 4.69
N ASP A 231 21.70 2.77 4.46
CA ASP A 231 20.43 3.51 4.47
C ASP A 231 19.48 3.00 3.38
N ARG A 232 20.02 2.74 2.17
CA ARG A 232 19.24 2.16 1.07
C ARG A 232 18.61 0.82 1.46
N MET A 233 19.40 -0.11 2.02
CA MET A 233 18.93 -1.46 2.33
C MET A 233 17.94 -1.49 3.48
N PHE A 234 18.19 -0.74 4.56
CA PHE A 234 17.25 -0.67 5.68
C PHE A 234 15.94 0.00 5.29
N ALA A 235 15.97 1.00 4.40
CA ALA A 235 14.76 1.62 3.87
C ALA A 235 13.94 0.63 3.03
N LEU A 236 14.54 -0.09 2.09
CA LEU A 236 13.83 -1.09 1.28
C LEU A 236 13.20 -2.20 2.15
N GLU A 237 13.95 -2.72 3.13
CA GLU A 237 13.44 -3.73 4.07
C GLU A 237 12.27 -3.19 4.91
N ARG A 238 12.38 -1.96 5.42
CA ARG A 238 11.31 -1.32 6.18
C ARG A 238 10.06 -1.13 5.32
N LEU A 239 10.23 -0.65 4.08
CA LEU A 239 9.13 -0.41 3.16
C LEU A 239 8.43 -1.73 2.82
N ALA A 240 9.18 -2.80 2.53
CA ALA A 240 8.64 -4.15 2.36
C ALA A 240 7.79 -4.62 3.55
N ARG A 241 8.29 -4.45 4.78
CA ARG A 241 7.55 -4.79 6.01
C ARG A 241 6.31 -3.95 6.26
N THR A 242 6.21 -2.79 5.62
CA THR A 242 5.03 -1.91 5.70
C THR A 242 3.94 -2.32 4.70
N GLY A 243 4.17 -3.37 3.90
CA GLY A 243 3.24 -3.80 2.86
C GLY A 243 3.46 -3.13 1.50
N ILE A 244 4.56 -2.37 1.34
CA ILE A 244 4.95 -1.78 0.05
C ILE A 244 5.62 -2.86 -0.79
N LEU A 245 5.28 -2.91 -2.08
CA LEU A 245 5.82 -3.89 -2.99
C LEU A 245 7.20 -3.43 -3.46
N ILE A 246 8.24 -4.20 -3.15
CA ILE A 246 9.57 -4.00 -3.71
C ILE A 246 9.70 -4.85 -4.97
N THR A 247 9.93 -4.21 -6.11
CA THR A 247 10.02 -4.85 -7.43
C THR A 247 11.28 -4.39 -8.19
N THR A 248 11.42 -4.84 -9.43
CA THR A 248 12.47 -4.38 -10.36
C THR A 248 11.87 -3.81 -11.63
N SER A 249 12.67 -3.07 -12.38
CA SER A 249 12.25 -2.41 -13.62
C SER A 249 11.72 -3.40 -14.66
N GLU A 250 12.41 -4.53 -14.86
CA GLU A 250 11.98 -5.56 -15.80
C GLU A 250 10.67 -6.22 -15.34
N SER A 251 10.57 -6.53 -14.03
CA SER A 251 9.37 -7.14 -13.44
C SER A 251 8.14 -6.26 -13.64
N VAL A 252 8.22 -4.96 -13.30
CA VAL A 252 7.06 -4.06 -13.42
C VAL A 252 6.67 -3.83 -14.89
N LEU A 253 7.63 -3.69 -15.80
CA LEU A 253 7.35 -3.49 -17.23
C LEU A 253 6.71 -4.72 -17.88
N LEU A 254 7.17 -5.92 -17.53
CA LEU A 254 6.56 -7.17 -18.00
C LEU A 254 5.19 -7.41 -17.37
N GLN A 255 5.01 -7.07 -16.10
CA GLN A 255 3.73 -7.17 -15.42
C GLN A 255 2.67 -6.26 -16.05
N LEU A 256 3.05 -5.05 -16.47
CA LEU A 256 2.16 -4.08 -17.13
C LEU A 256 1.64 -4.56 -18.50
N VAL A 257 2.40 -5.38 -19.22
CA VAL A 257 1.95 -5.95 -20.51
C VAL A 257 1.28 -7.31 -20.35
N ALA A 258 1.57 -8.04 -19.27
CA ALA A 258 1.00 -9.32 -18.84
C ALA A 258 1.12 -10.52 -19.81
N ASP A 259 1.09 -10.29 -21.12
CA ASP A 259 1.11 -11.30 -22.19
C ASP A 259 2.06 -10.86 -23.31
N LYS A 260 2.73 -11.84 -23.95
CA LYS A 260 3.55 -11.63 -25.15
C LYS A 260 2.72 -11.15 -26.35
N GLU A 261 1.42 -11.44 -26.37
CA GLU A 261 0.49 -11.02 -27.42
C GLU A 261 -0.03 -9.60 -27.20
N HIS A 262 0.34 -8.93 -26.09
CA HIS A 262 0.01 -7.53 -25.87
C HIS A 262 0.55 -6.66 -27.02
N PRO A 263 -0.24 -5.73 -27.59
CA PRO A 263 0.18 -4.95 -28.78
C PRO A 263 1.51 -4.19 -28.60
N LYS A 264 1.81 -3.79 -27.37
CA LYS A 264 3.05 -3.08 -26.99
C LYS A 264 4.19 -3.97 -26.49
N PHE A 265 4.01 -5.28 -26.44
CA PHE A 265 5.01 -6.20 -25.88
C PHE A 265 6.37 -6.07 -26.58
N LYS A 266 6.42 -6.04 -27.91
CA LYS A 266 7.69 -5.92 -28.65
C LYS A 266 8.44 -4.62 -28.36
N GLU A 267 7.71 -3.50 -28.22
CA GLU A 267 8.28 -2.21 -27.86
C GLU A 267 8.87 -2.26 -26.44
N ILE A 268 8.15 -2.85 -25.48
CA ILE A 268 8.64 -3.07 -24.11
C ILE A 268 9.82 -4.04 -24.07
N GLN A 269 9.76 -5.16 -24.79
CA GLN A 269 10.84 -6.14 -24.87
C GLN A 269 12.14 -5.50 -25.36
N ASN A 270 12.07 -4.59 -26.33
CA ASN A 270 13.24 -3.92 -26.86
C ASN A 270 13.98 -3.08 -25.81
N ILE A 271 13.27 -2.44 -24.88
CA ILE A 271 13.90 -1.61 -23.83
C ILE A 271 14.44 -2.43 -22.65
N ILE A 272 13.97 -3.67 -22.45
CA ILE A 272 14.49 -4.61 -21.43
C ILE A 272 15.42 -5.69 -22.01
N LYS A 273 15.70 -5.67 -23.31
CA LYS A 273 16.49 -6.70 -23.99
C LYS A 273 17.89 -6.85 -23.37
N ALA A 274 18.49 -5.73 -22.97
CA ALA A 274 19.68 -5.73 -22.14
C ALA A 274 19.25 -5.74 -20.67
N SER A 275 19.82 -6.66 -19.88
CA SER A 275 19.59 -6.70 -18.43
C SER A 275 19.87 -5.34 -17.79
N ALA A 276 19.11 -4.99 -16.75
CA ALA A 276 19.40 -3.80 -15.98
C ALA A 276 20.82 -3.89 -15.36
N PRO A 277 21.56 -2.77 -15.27
CA PRO A 277 22.85 -2.75 -14.60
C PRO A 277 22.72 -3.15 -13.11
N GLU A 278 23.71 -3.88 -12.59
CA GLU A 278 23.74 -4.28 -11.18
C GLU A 278 24.08 -3.06 -10.30
N SER A 279 23.21 -2.73 -9.34
CA SER A 279 23.35 -1.56 -8.48
C SER A 279 23.66 -1.91 -7.02
N GLY A 280 24.41 -2.98 -6.78
CA GLY A 280 24.85 -3.45 -5.47
C GLY A 280 23.80 -4.19 -4.64
N LEU A 281 22.63 -4.50 -5.20
CA LEU A 281 21.52 -5.16 -4.50
C LEU A 281 21.82 -6.64 -4.17
N LEU A 282 22.50 -7.36 -5.06
CA LEU A 282 22.70 -8.81 -4.92
C LEU A 282 23.83 -9.16 -3.94
N SER A 283 24.78 -8.24 -3.75
CA SER A 283 25.95 -8.45 -2.88
C SER A 283 25.60 -8.67 -1.40
N LYS A 284 24.36 -8.39 -1.00
CA LYS A 284 23.90 -8.39 0.40
C LYS A 284 22.71 -9.29 0.68
N ILE A 285 22.19 -10.07 -0.28
CA ILE A 285 21.19 -11.11 -0.02
C ILE A 285 21.93 -12.40 0.38
N PRO A 286 22.11 -12.72 1.67
CA PRO A 286 22.93 -13.86 2.08
C PRO A 286 22.19 -15.19 1.85
N GLU A 287 20.89 -15.16 1.55
CA GLU A 287 20.00 -16.32 1.60
C GLU A 287 19.70 -16.95 0.23
N LEU A 288 19.84 -16.22 -0.89
CA LEU A 288 19.63 -16.80 -2.22
C LEU A 288 20.77 -17.75 -2.63
N LYS A 289 22.00 -17.52 -2.16
CA LYS A 289 23.12 -18.45 -2.39
C LYS A 289 22.99 -19.77 -1.60
N LYS A 290 22.22 -19.80 -0.50
CA LYS A 290 22.07 -21.01 0.34
C LYS A 290 20.87 -21.88 -0.02
N ARG A 291 19.91 -21.40 -0.81
CA ARG A 291 18.71 -22.16 -1.20
C ARG A 291 18.80 -22.86 -2.56
N LEU A 292 19.87 -22.69 -3.33
CA LEU A 292 20.02 -23.32 -4.65
C LEU A 292 20.79 -24.65 -4.65
N ILE A 293 21.14 -25.21 -3.49
CA ILE A 293 21.81 -26.52 -3.39
C ILE A 293 20.98 -27.41 -2.47
N LEU A 294 20.60 -28.58 -2.99
CA LEU A 294 19.78 -29.66 -2.42
C LEU A 294 18.28 -29.65 -2.80
N ILE A 295 18.00 -29.87 -4.08
CA ILE A 295 17.02 -30.91 -4.44
C ILE A 295 17.87 -32.14 -4.78
N PRO A 296 17.95 -33.18 -3.93
CA PRO A 296 18.48 -34.45 -4.37
C PRO A 296 17.59 -34.96 -5.49
N THR A 297 18.21 -35.24 -6.62
CA THR A 297 17.63 -35.97 -7.74
C THR A 297 16.91 -37.20 -7.20
N ILE A 298 15.58 -37.28 -7.36
CA ILE A 298 14.87 -38.56 -7.26
C ILE A 298 15.30 -39.35 -8.49
N SER A 299 16.37 -40.12 -8.36
CA SER A 299 16.69 -41.19 -9.30
C SER A 299 15.68 -42.31 -9.10
N LYS A 300 14.92 -42.59 -10.17
CA LYS A 300 14.16 -43.83 -10.30
C LYS A 300 15.07 -45.03 -10.04
N LEU A 301 14.70 -45.89 -9.10
CA LEU A 301 14.53 -47.34 -9.23
C LEU A 301 13.85 -47.87 -7.95
#